data_AF-A0A819PQ67-F1
#
_entry.id   AF-A0A819PQ67-F1
#
_cell.length_a   1.000
_cell.length_b   1.000
_cell.length_c   1.000
_cell.angle_alpha   90.00
_cell.angle_beta   90.00
_cell.angle_gamma   90.00
#
_symmetry.space_group_name_H-M   'P 1'
#
loop_
_entity.id
_entity.type
_entity.pdbx_description
1 polymer ?
#
loop_
_entity_poly.entity_id
_entity_poly.type
_entity_poly.pdbx_seq_one_letter_code
_entity_poly.pdbx_strand_id
1 'polypeptide(L)'
;MGTSRPTLYHVLHDDIGFSSDDVQQLTYWLCHTDMRCTKSVSIPSPVHYAHLAAYGSRSLNFDDDRVTDNVDDDGDDEQLESYSLDDITTKLMVLDPKVVNDMWFI
;
A
#
# COMPACT_ATOMS: atom_id res chain seq x y z
N MET A 1 3.78 -3.24 -23.31
CA MET A 1 3.51 -4.38 -24.23
C MET A 1 4.61 -5.39 -24.04
N GLY A 2 4.26 -6.64 -23.74
CA GLY A 2 5.18 -7.71 -23.34
C GLY A 2 4.39 -8.89 -22.78
N THR A 3 5.06 -9.93 -22.29
CA THR A 3 4.41 -11.10 -21.68
C THR A 3 3.68 -10.72 -20.39
N SER A 4 2.43 -11.16 -20.25
CA SER A 4 1.63 -10.93 -19.04
C SER A 4 2.30 -11.55 -17.81
N ARG A 5 2.22 -10.87 -16.66
CA ARG A 5 2.67 -11.40 -15.36
C ARG A 5 1.44 -11.93 -14.62
N PRO A 6 1.24 -13.26 -14.52
CA PRO A 6 0.12 -13.81 -13.76
C PRO A 6 0.33 -13.55 -12.27
N THR A 7 -0.74 -13.18 -11.58
CA THR A 7 -0.73 -13.01 -10.12
C THR A 7 -0.89 -14.36 -9.45
N LEU A 8 0.03 -14.70 -8.54
CA LEU A 8 -0.01 -15.90 -7.73
C LEU A 8 -0.75 -15.60 -6.42
N TYR A 9 -1.77 -16.40 -6.11
CA TYR A 9 -2.52 -16.30 -4.86
C TYR A 9 -2.22 -17.51 -3.97
N HIS A 10 -2.02 -17.26 -2.68
CA HIS A 10 -1.81 -18.29 -1.67
C HIS A 10 -2.70 -18.01 -0.46
N VAL A 11 -3.56 -18.97 -0.10
CA VAL A 11 -4.45 -18.86 1.06
C VAL A 11 -3.64 -19.23 2.29
N LEU A 12 -3.34 -18.24 3.13
CA LEU A 12 -2.61 -18.45 4.38
C LEU A 12 -3.52 -18.90 5.53
N HIS A 13 -4.77 -18.42 5.52
CA HIS A 13 -5.75 -18.64 6.56
C HIS A 13 -7.17 -18.52 5.99
N ASP A 14 -8.06 -19.43 6.39
CA ASP A 14 -9.46 -19.42 5.97
C ASP A 14 -10.35 -20.05 7.06
N ASP A 15 -11.18 -19.22 7.71
CA ASP A 15 -12.20 -19.63 8.68
C ASP A 15 -13.60 -19.78 8.07
N ILE A 16 -13.80 -19.28 6.85
CA ILE A 16 -15.10 -19.30 6.15
C ILE A 16 -15.31 -20.66 5.49
N GLY A 17 -14.22 -21.31 5.07
CA GLY A 17 -14.24 -22.62 4.42
C GLY A 17 -14.56 -22.53 2.94
N PHE A 18 -13.94 -21.58 2.24
CA PHE A 18 -14.11 -21.42 0.80
C PHE A 18 -13.52 -22.60 0.02
N SER A 19 -14.18 -22.97 -1.08
CA SER A 19 -13.55 -23.84 -2.06
C SER A 19 -12.55 -23.06 -2.91
N SER A 20 -11.61 -23.77 -3.54
CA SER A 20 -10.65 -23.17 -4.47
C SER A 20 -11.32 -22.40 -5.61
N ASP A 21 -12.47 -22.89 -6.09
CA ASP A 21 -13.23 -22.25 -7.17
C ASP A 21 -13.89 -20.96 -6.70
N ASP A 22 -14.40 -20.93 -5.46
CA ASP A 22 -15.00 -19.73 -4.86
C ASP A 22 -13.96 -18.62 -4.71
N VAL A 23 -12.77 -18.95 -4.19
CA VAL A 23 -11.68 -17.96 -4.04
C VAL A 23 -11.23 -17.42 -5.39
N GLN A 24 -11.08 -18.29 -6.39
CA GLN A 24 -10.69 -17.88 -7.75
C GLN A 24 -11.74 -16.97 -8.38
N GLN A 25 -13.02 -17.32 -8.26
CA GLN A 25 -14.13 -16.54 -8.81
C GLN A 25 -14.26 -15.19 -8.11
N LEU A 26 -14.20 -15.16 -6.78
CA LEU A 26 -14.23 -13.94 -5.99
C LEU A 26 -13.09 -12.99 -6.40
N THR A 27 -11.87 -13.52 -6.47
CA THR A 27 -10.68 -12.75 -6.85
C THR A 27 -10.81 -12.20 -8.26
N TYR A 28 -11.33 -12.99 -9.20
CA TYR A 28 -11.61 -12.55 -10.55
C TYR A 28 -12.63 -11.40 -10.60
N TRP A 29 -13.73 -11.49 -9.85
CA TRP A 29 -14.73 -10.42 -9.78
C TRP A 29 -14.13 -9.12 -9.21
N LEU A 30 -13.32 -9.22 -8.16
CA LEU A 30 -12.64 -8.06 -7.58
C LEU A 30 -11.64 -7.39 -8.54
N CYS A 31 -11.16 -8.08 -9.57
CA CYS A 31 -10.34 -7.45 -10.62
C CYS A 31 -11.16 -6.57 -11.59
N HIS A 32 -12.49 -6.57 -11.51
CA HIS A 32 -13.37 -5.78 -12.39
C HIS A 32 -14.07 -4.62 -11.67
N THR A 33 -13.79 -4.41 -10.39
CA THR A 33 -14.43 -3.39 -9.55
C THR A 33 -13.60 -2.11 -9.40
N ASP A 34 -12.59 -1.91 -10.24
CA ASP A 34 -11.68 -0.77 -10.14
C ASP A 34 -12.34 0.51 -10.69
N MET A 35 -12.38 1.58 -9.87
CA MET A 35 -13.03 2.84 -10.21
C MET A 35 -12.20 3.69 -11.20
N ARG A 36 -10.90 3.44 -11.31
CA ARG A 36 -10.00 4.24 -12.17
C ARG A 36 -10.05 3.80 -13.62
N CYS A 37 -10.55 2.60 -13.92
CA CYS A 37 -10.61 2.11 -15.30
C CYS A 37 -11.71 1.07 -15.53
N THR A 38 -12.31 1.11 -16.71
CA THR A 38 -13.37 0.17 -17.14
C THR A 38 -12.81 -1.14 -17.73
N LYS A 39 -11.68 -1.62 -17.18
CA LYS A 39 -10.98 -2.81 -17.66
C LYS A 39 -10.61 -3.70 -16.49
N SER A 40 -10.45 -4.99 -16.77
CA SER A 40 -9.91 -5.93 -15.80
C SER A 40 -8.46 -5.55 -15.45
N VAL A 41 -8.16 -5.43 -14.17
CA VAL A 41 -6.81 -5.21 -13.64
C VAL A 41 -6.16 -6.55 -13.24
N SER A 42 -4.83 -6.59 -13.17
CA SER A 42 -4.08 -7.82 -12.90
C SER A 42 -4.13 -8.28 -11.43
N ILE A 43 -4.50 -7.38 -10.51
CA ILE A 43 -4.62 -7.63 -9.07
C ILE A 43 -5.99 -7.14 -8.59
N PRO A 44 -6.54 -7.66 -7.50
CA PRO A 44 -7.85 -7.24 -7.01
C PRO A 44 -7.86 -5.75 -6.64
N SER A 45 -8.98 -5.05 -6.91
CA SER A 45 -9.16 -3.63 -6.56
C SER A 45 -8.71 -3.26 -5.13
N PRO A 46 -9.02 -4.02 -4.05
CA PRO A 46 -8.57 -3.65 -2.71
C PRO A 46 -7.05 -3.62 -2.56
N VAL A 47 -6.33 -4.54 -3.21
CA VAL A 47 -4.85 -4.57 -3.18
C VAL A 47 -4.28 -3.37 -3.93
N HIS A 48 -4.87 -3.04 -5.08
CA HIS A 48 -4.47 -1.88 -5.86
C HIS A 48 -4.69 -0.58 -5.08
N TYR A 49 -5.83 -0.42 -4.41
CA TYR A 49 -6.12 0.76 -3.59
C TYR A 49 -5.20 0.90 -2.39
N ALA A 50 -4.85 -0.20 -1.72
CA ALA A 50 -3.86 -0.16 -0.64
C ALA A 50 -2.50 0.34 -1.14
N HIS A 51 -2.07 -0.06 -2.33
CA HIS A 51 -0.85 0.45 -2.96
C HIS A 51 -0.93 1.96 -3.20
N LEU A 52 -2.06 2.44 -3.70
CA LEU A 52 -2.27 3.87 -4.00
C LEU A 52 -2.30 4.71 -2.73
N ALA A 53 -2.95 4.24 -1.67
CA ALA A 53 -2.94 4.88 -0.37
C ALA A 53 -1.51 4.97 0.21
N ALA A 54 -0.76 3.88 0.16
CA ALA A 54 0.64 3.86 0.63
C ALA A 54 1.53 4.80 -0.19
N TYR A 55 1.40 4.79 -1.52
CA TYR A 55 2.14 5.68 -2.41
C TYR A 55 1.78 7.15 -2.20
N GLY A 56 0.48 7.46 -2.09
CA GLY A 56 -0.01 8.80 -1.80
C GLY A 56 0.49 9.33 -0.46
N SER A 57 0.44 8.48 0.58
CA SER A 57 0.94 8.83 1.92
C SER A 57 2.43 9.17 1.90
N ARG A 58 3.22 8.36 1.17
CA ARG A 58 4.65 8.61 0.99
C ARG A 58 4.88 9.96 0.30
N SER A 59 4.12 10.29 -0.75
CA SER A 59 4.25 11.55 -1.47
C SER A 59 3.96 12.78 -0.62
N LEU A 60 3.01 12.69 0.31
CA LEU A 60 2.60 13.79 1.18
C LEU A 60 3.57 14.01 2.34
N ASN A 61 4.29 12.96 2.77
CA ASN A 61 5.29 13.06 3.84
C ASN A 61 6.66 13.60 3.36
N PHE A 62 6.93 13.72 2.06
CA PHE A 62 8.23 14.20 1.53
C PHE A 62 8.49 15.70 1.64
N ASP A 63 7.50 16.50 2.03
CA ASP A 63 7.70 17.94 2.21
C ASP A 63 8.47 18.27 3.51
N ASP A 64 8.65 17.30 4.43
CA ASP A 64 9.35 17.48 5.71
C ASP A 64 10.88 17.22 5.62
N ASP A 65 11.35 16.41 4.67
CA ASP A 65 12.76 16.00 4.53
C ASP A 65 13.64 17.02 3.77
N ARG A 66 13.17 18.25 3.51
CA ARG A 66 13.98 19.31 2.84
C ARG A 66 14.94 20.06 3.78
N VAL A 67 15.19 19.55 4.98
CA VAL A 67 16.31 20.01 5.81
C VAL A 67 17.60 19.41 5.23
N THR A 68 18.58 20.26 4.95
CA THR A 68 19.79 19.99 4.16
C THR A 68 20.65 18.86 4.73
N ASP A 69 20.74 17.73 4.02
CA ASP A 69 21.86 16.80 4.18
C ASP A 69 23.08 17.35 3.44
N ASN A 70 23.80 18.28 4.09
CA ASN A 70 25.25 18.31 3.94
C ASN A 70 25.80 17.35 5.01
N VAL A 71 25.76 16.05 4.72
CA VAL A 71 26.36 15.03 5.57
C VAL A 71 27.62 14.56 4.87
N ASP A 72 28.77 14.96 5.42
CA ASP A 72 30.05 14.34 5.13
C ASP A 72 29.99 12.89 5.64
N ASP A 73 30.12 11.93 4.72
CA ASP A 73 30.07 10.48 4.95
C ASP A 73 31.37 10.01 5.60
N ASP A 74 31.37 9.87 6.93
CA ASP A 74 32.29 9.01 7.66
C ASP A 74 31.42 7.95 8.36
N GLY A 75 31.57 6.69 7.93
CA GLY A 75 30.67 5.61 8.29
C GLY A 75 30.99 4.93 9.61
N ASP A 76 29.93 4.60 10.36
CA ASP A 76 29.94 3.65 11.47
C ASP A 76 28.53 3.10 11.80
N ASP A 77 28.45 1.76 11.77
CA ASP A 77 27.49 0.83 12.40
C ASP A 77 25.97 1.14 12.42
N GLU A 78 25.21 0.31 11.68
CA GLU A 78 23.74 0.26 11.66
C GLU A 78 23.17 -0.19 13.02
N GLN A 79 23.04 0.75 13.96
CA GLN A 79 22.24 0.57 15.17
C GLN A 79 20.77 0.55 14.78
N LEU A 80 20.07 -0.54 15.09
CA LEU A 80 18.61 -0.56 15.15
C LEU A 80 18.18 0.40 16.27
N GLU A 81 18.02 1.68 15.93
CA GLU A 81 17.44 2.67 16.83
C GLU A 81 16.03 2.19 17.23
N SER A 82 15.81 2.04 18.54
CA SER A 82 14.48 1.79 19.07
C SER A 82 13.65 3.06 18.89
N TYR A 83 12.88 3.12 17.80
CA TYR A 83 11.93 4.21 17.59
C TYR A 83 10.90 4.22 18.74
N SER A 84 10.74 5.38 19.40
CA SER A 84 9.59 5.59 20.28
C SER A 84 8.30 5.50 19.45
N LEU A 85 7.21 5.01 20.05
CA LEU A 85 5.90 5.06 19.39
C LEU A 85 5.55 6.51 18.99
N ASP A 86 5.99 7.49 19.77
CA ASP A 86 5.78 8.92 19.49
C ASP A 86 6.52 9.36 18.21
N ASP A 87 7.74 8.86 17.99
CA ASP A 87 8.54 9.15 16.79
C ASP A 87 7.91 8.50 15.54
N ILE A 88 7.37 7.29 15.68
CA ILE A 88 6.64 6.61 14.60
C ILE A 88 5.37 7.38 14.25
N THR A 89 4.61 7.85 15.25
CA THR A 89 3.38 8.62 15.00
C THR A 89 3.64 9.97 14.34
N THR A 90 4.79 10.59 14.62
CA THR A 90 5.20 11.85 13.99
C THR A 90 5.55 11.65 12.51
N LYS A 91 6.09 10.48 12.16
CA LYS A 91 6.47 10.13 10.79
C LYS A 91 5.32 9.53 9.96
N LEU A 92 4.21 9.15 10.61
CA LEU A 92 3.01 8.64 9.95
C LEU A 92 2.15 9.79 9.41
N MET A 93 1.59 9.58 8.22
CA MET A 93 0.63 10.52 7.64
C MET A 93 -0.66 10.54 8.47
N VAL A 94 -1.03 11.71 8.99
CA VAL A 94 -2.31 11.93 9.66
C VAL A 94 -3.29 12.62 8.70
N LEU A 95 -4.42 11.97 8.43
CA LEU A 95 -5.49 12.51 7.60
C LEU A 95 -6.41 13.44 8.39
N ASP A 96 -6.94 14.48 7.73
CA ASP A 96 -8.00 15.32 8.30
C ASP A 96 -9.25 14.46 8.57
N PRO A 97 -9.93 14.61 9.73
CA PRO A 97 -11.13 13.85 10.07
C PRO A 97 -12.25 13.91 9.02
N LYS A 98 -12.28 14.95 8.19
CA LYS A 98 -13.29 15.11 7.12
C LYS A 98 -13.09 14.15 5.96
N VAL A 99 -11.85 13.72 5.70
CA VAL A 99 -11.51 12.89 4.52
C VAL A 99 -11.16 11.45 4.88
N VAL A 100 -11.19 11.09 6.17
CA VAL A 100 -10.77 9.76 6.66
C VAL A 100 -11.61 8.60 6.10
N ASN A 101 -12.88 8.84 5.81
CA ASN A 101 -13.80 7.84 5.24
C ASN A 101 -13.95 7.96 3.72
N ASP A 102 -13.24 8.91 3.11
CA ASP A 102 -13.26 9.10 1.67
C ASP A 102 -12.09 8.37 1.01
N MET A 103 -12.25 8.00 -0.26
CA MET A 103 -11.17 7.41 -1.06
C MET A 103 -10.22 8.51 -1.57
N TRP A 104 -9.62 9.29 -0.67
CA TRP A 104 -8.72 10.41 -0.98
C TRP A 104 -7.51 10.03 -1.85
N PHE A 105 -7.16 8.74 -1.85
CA PHE A 105 -6.05 8.17 -2.59
C PHE A 105 -6.43 7.70 -4.01
N ILE A 106 -7.71 7.73 -4.39
CA ILE A 106 -8.19 7.39 -5.74
C ILE A 106 -8.13 8.61 -6.65
#